data_AF-A0A9E2ZZ73-F1
#
_entry.id   AF-A0A9E2ZZ73-F1
#
_cell.length_a   1.000
_cell.length_b   1.000
_cell.length_c   1.000
_cell.angle_alpha   90.00
_cell.angle_beta   90.00
_cell.angle_gamma   90.00
#
_symmetry.space_group_name_H-M   'P 1'
#
loop_
_entity.id
_entity.type
_entity.pdbx_description
1 polymer ?
#
loop_
_entity_poly.entity_id
_entity_poly.type
_entity_poly.pdbx_seq_one_letter_code
_entity_poly.pdbx_strand_id
1 'polypeptide(L)'
;MHDEAWQGPMGPGGHRRGHRARVRTGRRGVWAGPAGPFEFEMGGGPGGPFGPPGFRFRGPRVRRGDVRAAILDLLSEGQPWNGYQIIQEISARTEGVWRPSAGSVYPALQQLEDEGLVRAEAGEDRRRMYTLTDEGRAYVEAHADELRASWEAVTGSVDGAETQLRQTFRQVAVAMTQVAQAGSAAQVAQAATVLTDTRRALYRILAADDDETGEGTQA
;
A
#
# COMPACT_ATOMS: atom_id res chain seq x y z
N MET A 1 65.80 -8.62 -37.75
CA MET A 1 64.97 -9.73 -38.23
C MET A 1 63.69 -9.11 -38.79
N HIS A 2 63.70 -8.86 -40.09
CA HIS A 2 62.58 -8.46 -40.91
C HIS A 2 62.14 -9.69 -41.71
N ASP A 3 60.82 -9.86 -41.88
CA ASP A 3 60.16 -10.65 -42.94
C ASP A 3 58.74 -10.05 -43.03
N GLU A 4 58.42 -9.14 -43.96
CA GLU A 4 58.01 -9.36 -45.36
C GLU A 4 56.81 -10.30 -45.54
N ALA A 5 55.66 -9.72 -45.93
CA ALA A 5 55.05 -9.98 -47.23
C ALA A 5 53.73 -9.20 -47.39
N TRP A 6 53.73 -8.32 -48.39
CA TRP A 6 52.59 -7.58 -48.95
C TRP A 6 51.84 -8.44 -49.99
N GLN A 7 50.53 -8.21 -50.13
CA GLN A 7 49.67 -8.37 -51.35
C GLN A 7 48.22 -8.23 -50.86
N GLY A 8 47.34 -7.31 -51.29
CA GLY A 8 47.08 -6.71 -52.60
C GLY A 8 45.54 -6.72 -52.80
N PRO A 9 44.93 -5.80 -53.57
CA PRO A 9 43.56 -5.32 -53.34
C PRO A 9 42.49 -5.95 -54.25
N MET A 10 41.21 -5.93 -53.84
CA MET A 10 40.04 -6.18 -54.70
C MET A 10 38.90 -5.23 -54.34
N GLY A 11 38.47 -4.44 -55.33
CA GLY A 11 37.40 -3.45 -55.23
C GLY A 11 36.00 -4.01 -55.54
N PRO A 12 35.10 -3.23 -56.16
CA PRO A 12 33.74 -3.03 -55.63
C PRO A 12 32.61 -3.68 -56.44
N GLY A 13 31.47 -3.92 -55.79
CA GLY A 13 30.17 -4.25 -56.41
C GLY A 13 29.14 -4.49 -55.31
N GLY A 14 27.89 -4.06 -55.35
CA GLY A 14 27.05 -3.64 -56.46
C GLY A 14 25.66 -4.26 -56.30
N HIS A 15 24.72 -3.47 -55.77
CA HIS A 15 23.29 -3.42 -56.13
C HIS A 15 22.25 -4.52 -55.75
N ARG A 16 21.19 -3.99 -55.11
CA ARG A 16 19.72 -4.21 -55.28
C ARG A 16 19.09 -5.49 -54.71
N ARG A 17 18.15 -5.33 -53.78
CA ARG A 17 16.71 -5.13 -54.07
C ARG A 17 15.94 -4.80 -52.80
N GLY A 18 15.03 -3.84 -52.89
CA GLY A 18 14.16 -3.44 -51.79
C GLY A 18 12.97 -4.38 -51.58
N HIS A 19 12.50 -4.42 -50.34
CA HIS A 19 11.10 -4.65 -50.02
C HIS A 19 10.65 -3.59 -49.02
N ARG A 20 9.82 -2.65 -49.49
CA ARG A 20 8.87 -1.95 -48.63
C ARG A 20 7.87 -3.00 -48.12
N ALA A 21 7.62 -3.05 -46.82
CA ALA A 21 6.43 -2.43 -46.23
C ALA A 21 6.16 -2.89 -44.78
N ARG A 22 5.56 -1.95 -44.04
CA ARG A 22 4.75 -2.08 -42.82
C ARG A 22 5.49 -2.10 -41.48
N VAL A 23 5.66 -0.87 -41.00
CA VAL A 23 5.45 -0.43 -39.62
C VAL A 23 4.36 -1.27 -38.92
N ARG A 24 4.71 -1.90 -37.81
CA ARG A 24 3.78 -2.20 -36.72
C ARG A 24 4.39 -1.66 -35.43
N THR A 25 3.93 -0.48 -35.05
CA THR A 25 4.17 0.13 -33.74
C THR A 25 3.55 -0.77 -32.67
N GLY A 26 4.38 -1.26 -31.76
CA GLY A 26 3.99 -2.05 -30.61
C GLY A 26 4.97 -1.80 -29.46
N ARG A 27 5.27 -0.52 -29.19
CA ARG A 27 6.06 -0.15 -28.02
C ARG A 27 5.12 -0.08 -26.82
N ARG A 28 5.13 -1.13 -25.99
CA ARG A 28 4.78 -1.02 -24.56
C ARG A 28 5.64 0.11 -24.00
N GLY A 29 5.01 1.22 -23.65
CA GLY A 29 5.67 2.33 -23.00
C GLY A 29 6.06 1.95 -21.58
N VAL A 30 7.31 1.51 -21.40
CA VAL A 30 8.02 1.67 -20.15
C VAL A 30 8.28 3.18 -20.04
N TRP A 31 7.63 3.84 -19.08
CA TRP A 31 7.82 5.27 -18.84
C TRP A 31 9.18 5.46 -18.16
N ALA A 32 10.19 5.83 -18.94
CA ALA A 32 11.48 6.30 -18.47
C ALA A 32 11.44 7.83 -18.43
N GLY A 33 11.27 8.41 -17.24
CA GLY A 33 11.46 9.84 -16.97
C GLY A 33 12.92 10.13 -16.59
N PRO A 34 13.38 11.40 -16.73
CA PRO A 34 14.76 11.78 -16.48
C PRO A 34 15.11 11.71 -14.99
N ALA A 35 16.29 11.17 -14.68
CA ALA A 35 16.87 11.08 -13.35
C ALA A 35 17.12 12.48 -12.77
N GLY A 36 16.31 12.87 -11.78
CA GLY A 36 16.63 13.94 -10.82
C GLY A 36 17.48 13.38 -9.67
N PRO A 37 18.07 14.24 -8.80
CA PRO A 37 19.12 13.87 -7.85
C PRO A 37 18.62 13.10 -6.61
N PHE A 38 17.50 12.38 -6.72
CA PHE A 38 16.94 11.54 -5.67
C PHE A 38 16.94 10.09 -6.15
N GLU A 39 18.14 9.54 -6.28
CA GLU A 39 18.37 8.11 -6.43
C GLU A 39 18.08 7.45 -5.06
N PHE A 40 16.80 7.38 -4.72
CA PHE A 40 16.32 6.55 -3.61
C PHE A 40 16.46 5.10 -4.06
N GLU A 41 17.52 4.48 -3.58
CA GLU A 41 17.73 3.04 -3.55
C GLU A 41 16.44 2.36 -3.08
N MET A 42 15.79 1.63 -4.00
CA MET A 42 14.59 0.87 -3.74
C MET A 42 14.88 -0.23 -2.71
N GLY A 43 14.42 0.01 -1.48
CA GLY A 43 14.26 -0.99 -0.43
C GLY A 43 12.95 -0.78 0.35
N GLY A 44 11.91 -0.26 -0.30
CA GLY A 44 10.61 0.07 0.34
C GLY A 44 9.66 -1.13 0.43
N GLY A 45 9.86 -1.99 1.43
CA GLY A 45 8.80 -2.84 1.96
C GLY A 45 7.75 -2.03 2.76
N PRO A 46 6.62 -2.65 3.16
CA PRO A 46 5.33 -2.01 3.47
C PRO A 46 5.32 -1.25 4.81
N GLY A 47 5.70 0.03 4.81
CA GLY A 47 5.54 0.86 5.98
C GLY A 47 5.76 2.32 5.62
N GLY A 48 4.71 3.12 5.72
CA GLY A 48 4.91 4.57 5.84
C GLY A 48 5.74 4.87 7.10
N PRO A 49 6.20 6.12 7.27
CA PRO A 49 7.23 6.50 8.27
C PRO A 49 6.86 6.33 9.76
N PHE A 50 5.76 5.65 10.09
CA PHE A 50 5.24 5.50 11.45
C PHE A 50 4.86 4.05 11.84
N GLY A 51 5.18 3.04 11.02
CA GLY A 51 4.90 1.62 11.35
C GLY A 51 6.17 0.85 11.72
N PRO A 52 6.19 0.05 12.82
CA PRO A 52 7.30 -0.85 13.08
C PRO A 52 7.41 -1.90 11.97
N PRO A 53 8.62 -2.11 11.38
CA PRO A 53 8.79 -3.07 10.29
C PRO A 53 8.50 -4.49 10.76
N GLY A 54 7.66 -5.22 10.02
CA GLY A 54 7.43 -6.66 10.19
C GLY A 54 6.10 -7.08 10.81
N PHE A 55 5.38 -6.19 11.52
CA PHE A 55 4.08 -6.51 12.11
C PHE A 55 2.93 -6.09 11.17
N ARG A 56 2.57 -6.95 10.20
CA ARG A 56 1.28 -6.83 9.52
C ARG A 56 0.22 -7.58 10.32
N PHE A 57 -0.56 -6.86 11.14
CA PHE A 57 -1.83 -7.39 11.58
C PHE A 57 -2.68 -7.74 10.36
N ARG A 58 -3.39 -8.87 10.41
CA ARG A 58 -4.28 -9.23 9.31
C ARG A 58 -5.43 -8.24 9.33
N GLY A 59 -5.38 -7.29 8.40
CA GLY A 59 -6.47 -6.34 8.22
C GLY A 59 -7.79 -7.06 7.93
N PRO A 60 -8.93 -6.38 8.13
CA PRO A 60 -10.25 -6.93 7.85
C PRO A 60 -10.34 -7.45 6.42
N ARG A 61 -11.23 -8.42 6.18
CA ARG A 61 -11.52 -8.92 4.83
C ARG A 61 -12.33 -7.87 4.06
N VAL A 62 -11.62 -6.95 3.44
CA VAL A 62 -12.18 -5.84 2.67
C VAL A 62 -12.47 -6.29 1.23
N ARG A 63 -13.68 -6.03 0.75
CA ARG A 63 -14.10 -6.25 -0.64
C ARG A 63 -13.84 -4.99 -1.46
N ARG A 64 -13.79 -5.13 -2.79
CA ARG A 64 -13.65 -3.98 -3.71
C ARG A 64 -14.77 -2.94 -3.50
N GLY A 65 -15.99 -3.41 -3.20
CA GLY A 65 -17.14 -2.54 -2.91
C GLY A 65 -16.92 -1.64 -1.69
N ASP A 66 -16.23 -2.12 -0.66
CA ASP A 66 -15.99 -1.36 0.56
C ASP A 66 -15.01 -0.20 0.31
N VAL A 67 -13.96 -0.43 -0.49
CA VAL A 67 -13.01 0.62 -0.90
C VAL A 67 -13.74 1.73 -1.66
N ARG A 68 -14.62 1.35 -2.58
CA ARG A 68 -15.43 2.29 -3.36
C ARG A 68 -16.35 3.10 -2.46
N ALA A 69 -17.06 2.44 -1.55
CA ALA A 69 -17.97 3.10 -0.63
C ALA A 69 -17.25 4.13 0.25
N ALA A 70 -16.11 3.75 0.81
CA ALA A 70 -15.28 4.65 1.62
C ALA A 70 -14.77 5.86 0.84
N ILE A 71 -14.39 5.69 -0.43
CA ILE A 71 -13.99 6.82 -1.29
C ILE A 71 -15.16 7.79 -1.49
N LEU A 72 -16.33 7.28 -1.87
CA LEU A 72 -17.51 8.11 -2.14
C LEU A 72 -17.96 8.89 -0.90
N ASP A 73 -17.99 8.22 0.25
CA ASP A 73 -18.32 8.83 1.55
C ASP A 73 -17.33 9.94 1.91
N LEU A 74 -16.02 9.71 1.75
CA LEU A 74 -14.99 10.73 2.00
C LEU A 74 -15.11 11.96 1.09
N LEU A 75 -15.37 11.73 -0.20
CA LEU A 75 -15.53 12.82 -1.16
C LEU A 75 -16.84 13.60 -0.96
N SER A 76 -17.82 13.03 -0.24
CA SER A 76 -19.09 13.69 0.06
C SER A 76 -18.96 14.87 1.03
N GLU A 77 -17.84 14.97 1.74
CA GLU A 77 -17.53 16.07 2.67
C GLU A 77 -17.27 17.41 1.96
N GLY A 78 -17.20 17.42 0.64
CA GLY A 78 -17.13 18.63 -0.18
C GLY A 78 -15.73 19.21 -0.38
N GLN A 79 -14.70 18.67 0.28
CA GLN A 79 -13.31 19.07 0.04
C GLN A 79 -12.62 18.16 -1.00
N PRO A 80 -11.70 18.68 -1.84
CA PRO A 80 -10.92 17.86 -2.75
C PRO A 80 -9.89 17.01 -1.99
N TRP A 81 -9.77 15.75 -2.36
CA TRP A 81 -8.79 14.84 -1.76
C TRP A 81 -7.85 14.27 -2.82
N ASN A 82 -6.56 14.15 -2.51
CA ASN A 82 -5.68 13.30 -3.32
C ASN A 82 -5.78 11.83 -2.89
N GLY A 83 -5.44 10.91 -3.80
CA GLY A 83 -5.55 9.46 -3.55
C GLY A 83 -4.75 8.96 -2.34
N TYR A 84 -3.65 9.62 -1.98
CA TYR A 84 -2.89 9.26 -0.78
C TYR A 84 -3.56 9.75 0.50
N GLN A 85 -4.14 10.95 0.50
CA GLN A 85 -4.92 11.46 1.61
C GLN A 85 -6.14 10.58 1.86
N ILE A 86 -6.82 10.10 0.81
CA ILE A 86 -7.89 9.11 0.93
C ILE A 86 -7.41 7.86 1.68
N ILE A 87 -6.26 7.28 1.30
CA ILE A 87 -5.70 6.11 2.01
C ILE A 87 -5.45 6.42 3.49
N GLN A 88 -4.91 7.60 3.79
CA GLN A 88 -4.61 8.00 5.16
C GLN A 88 -5.87 8.24 5.97
N GLU A 89 -6.87 8.86 5.38
CA GLU A 89 -8.13 9.21 6.04
C GLU A 89 -8.95 7.95 6.35
N ILE A 90 -9.04 7.00 5.41
CA ILE A 90 -9.64 5.67 5.67
C ILE A 90 -8.92 4.97 6.82
N SER A 91 -7.58 5.02 6.82
CA SER A 91 -6.78 4.47 7.91
C SER A 91 -7.01 5.19 9.23
N ALA A 92 -7.24 6.50 9.23
CA ALA A 92 -7.45 7.27 10.45
C ALA A 92 -8.83 6.98 11.06
N ARG A 93 -9.90 6.98 10.24
CA ARG A 93 -11.28 6.72 10.67
C ARG A 93 -11.51 5.33 11.20
N THR A 94 -10.76 4.37 10.68
CA THR A 94 -10.77 3.01 11.20
C THR A 94 -9.75 2.79 12.31
N GLU A 95 -9.15 3.84 12.86
CA GLU A 95 -8.11 3.77 13.89
C GLU A 95 -6.93 2.83 13.52
N GLY A 96 -6.64 2.71 12.24
CA GLY A 96 -5.61 1.84 11.68
C GLY A 96 -6.04 0.39 11.46
N VAL A 97 -7.30 0.04 11.76
CA VAL A 97 -7.86 -1.30 11.50
C VAL A 97 -7.81 -1.60 10.00
N TRP A 98 -8.15 -0.62 9.16
CA TRP A 98 -8.13 -0.77 7.71
C TRP A 98 -7.30 0.33 7.04
N ARG A 99 -6.20 -0.08 6.42
CA ARG A 99 -5.43 0.78 5.53
C ARG A 99 -5.49 0.22 4.11
N PRO A 100 -6.31 0.77 3.21
CA PRO A 100 -6.39 0.29 1.84
C PRO A 100 -5.06 0.53 1.11
N SER A 101 -4.70 -0.38 0.20
CA SER A 101 -3.48 -0.24 -0.58
C SER A 101 -3.68 0.72 -1.75
N ALA A 102 -2.59 1.33 -2.23
CA ALA A 102 -2.61 2.09 -3.48
C ALA A 102 -3.20 1.28 -4.64
N GLY A 103 -2.84 -0.01 -4.74
CA GLY A 103 -3.36 -0.93 -5.75
C GLY A 103 -4.87 -1.23 -5.65
N SER A 104 -5.51 -0.87 -4.54
CA SER A 104 -6.98 -0.93 -4.40
C SER A 104 -7.65 0.42 -4.62
N VAL A 105 -7.05 1.51 -4.15
CA VAL A 105 -7.63 2.86 -4.21
C VAL A 105 -7.59 3.44 -5.62
N TYR A 106 -6.44 3.41 -6.29
CA TYR A 106 -6.33 4.06 -7.61
C TYR A 106 -7.19 3.39 -8.69
N PRO A 107 -7.30 2.05 -8.76
CA PRO A 107 -8.25 1.43 -9.68
C PRO A 107 -9.72 1.71 -9.34
N ALA A 108 -10.06 1.90 -8.06
CA ALA A 108 -11.41 2.28 -7.66
C ALA A 108 -11.73 3.74 -8.04
N LEU A 109 -10.78 4.66 -7.84
CA LEU A 109 -10.89 6.05 -8.31
C LEU A 109 -11.07 6.12 -9.83
N GLN A 110 -10.26 5.38 -10.59
CA GLN A 110 -10.42 5.33 -12.04
C GLN A 110 -11.81 4.83 -12.44
N GLN A 111 -12.30 3.76 -11.80
CA GLN A 111 -13.64 3.27 -12.07
C GLN A 111 -14.72 4.33 -11.75
N LEU A 112 -14.61 5.03 -10.63
CA LEU A 112 -15.55 6.08 -10.25
C LEU A 112 -15.52 7.28 -11.21
N GLU A 113 -14.36 7.59 -11.78
CA GLU A 113 -14.23 8.57 -12.86
C GLU A 113 -14.87 8.09 -14.17
N ASP A 114 -14.62 6.82 -14.56
CA ASP A 114 -15.19 6.22 -15.77
C ASP A 114 -16.73 6.17 -15.70
N GLU A 115 -17.29 6.01 -14.50
CA GLU A 115 -18.73 6.05 -14.22
C GLU A 115 -19.30 7.48 -14.08
N GLY A 116 -18.45 8.50 -14.10
CA GLY A 116 -18.85 9.91 -14.00
C GLY A 116 -19.28 10.35 -12.59
N LEU A 117 -19.01 9.57 -11.55
CA LEU A 117 -19.34 9.91 -10.15
C LEU A 117 -18.26 10.79 -9.49
N VAL A 118 -17.03 10.68 -9.97
CA VAL A 118 -15.87 11.43 -9.48
C VAL A 118 -15.20 12.15 -10.65
N ARG A 119 -14.67 13.34 -10.39
CA ARG A 119 -13.81 14.07 -11.32
C ARG A 119 -12.43 14.24 -10.71
N ALA A 120 -11.39 14.06 -11.54
CA ALA A 120 -10.03 14.42 -11.18
C ALA A 120 -9.62 15.76 -11.79
N GLU A 121 -9.05 16.64 -10.97
CA GLU A 121 -8.49 17.93 -11.36
C GLU A 121 -7.00 17.99 -11.00
N ALA A 122 -6.23 18.78 -11.74
CA ALA A 122 -4.82 19.01 -11.40
C ALA A 122 -4.73 19.98 -10.22
N GLY A 123 -4.22 19.51 -9.08
CA GLY A 123 -3.91 20.36 -7.94
C GLY A 123 -2.62 21.16 -8.13
N GLU A 124 -2.30 22.01 -7.15
CA GLU A 124 -1.16 22.94 -7.18
C GLU A 124 0.19 22.25 -7.48
N ASP A 125 0.40 21.05 -6.92
CA ASP A 125 1.62 20.24 -7.13
C ASP A 125 1.56 19.34 -8.39
N ARG A 126 0.62 19.57 -9.32
CA ARG A 126 0.25 18.65 -10.42
C ARG A 126 -0.23 17.27 -9.94
N ARG A 127 -0.59 17.15 -8.66
CA ARG A 127 -1.19 15.94 -8.09
C ARG A 127 -2.67 15.91 -8.43
N ARG A 128 -3.20 14.74 -8.78
CA ARG A 128 -4.65 14.58 -9.04
C ARG A 128 -5.43 14.75 -7.73
N MET A 129 -6.33 15.71 -7.72
CA MET A 129 -7.32 15.94 -6.67
C MET A 129 -8.67 15.43 -7.17
N TYR A 130 -9.39 14.71 -6.33
CA TYR A 130 -10.66 14.08 -6.65
C TYR A 130 -11.80 14.77 -5.91
N THR A 131 -12.92 14.99 -6.60
CA THR A 131 -14.16 15.57 -6.06
C THR A 131 -15.36 14.81 -6.63
N LEU A 132 -16.50 14.83 -5.92
CA LEU A 132 -17.75 14.32 -6.46
C LEU A 132 -18.29 15.23 -7.58
N THR A 133 -18.85 14.62 -8.61
CA THR A 133 -19.71 15.30 -9.60
C THR A 133 -21.11 15.54 -9.01
N ASP A 134 -21.99 16.20 -9.76
CA ASP A 134 -23.40 16.33 -9.38
C ASP A 134 -24.06 14.95 -9.32
N GLU A 135 -23.75 14.08 -10.28
CA GLU A 135 -24.20 12.69 -10.33
C GLU A 135 -23.65 11.89 -9.14
N GLY A 136 -22.38 12.12 -8.78
CA GLY A 136 -21.74 11.52 -7.60
C GLY A 136 -22.43 11.90 -6.30
N ARG A 137 -22.79 13.17 -6.13
CA ARG A 137 -23.55 13.65 -4.96
C ARG A 137 -24.92 12.99 -4.87
N ALA A 138 -25.67 12.96 -5.97
CA ALA A 138 -26.96 12.30 -6.03
C ALA A 138 -26.86 10.78 -5.74
N TYR A 139 -25.79 10.14 -6.24
CA TYR A 139 -25.52 8.73 -5.95
C TYR A 139 -25.27 8.48 -4.47
N VAL A 140 -24.44 9.32 -3.82
CA VAL A 140 -24.17 9.19 -2.38
C VAL A 140 -25.45 9.37 -1.56
N GLU A 141 -26.27 10.37 -1.89
CA GLU A 141 -27.53 10.62 -1.20
C GLU A 141 -28.50 9.43 -1.34
N ALA A 142 -28.62 8.87 -2.55
CA ALA A 142 -29.50 7.73 -2.83
C ALA A 142 -29.03 6.41 -2.19
N HIS A 143 -27.73 6.26 -1.90
CA HIS A 143 -27.13 5.02 -1.38
C HIS A 143 -26.49 5.20 0.01
N ALA A 144 -26.88 6.23 0.77
CA ALA A 144 -26.25 6.58 2.04
C ALA A 144 -26.22 5.40 3.04
N ASP A 145 -27.27 4.59 3.06
CA ASP A 145 -27.35 3.42 3.95
C ASP A 145 -26.38 2.31 3.55
N GLU A 146 -26.22 2.06 2.25
CA GLU A 146 -25.27 1.07 1.74
C GLU A 146 -23.82 1.51 2.01
N LEU A 147 -23.51 2.79 1.81
CA LEU A 147 -22.18 3.35 2.07
C LEU A 147 -21.80 3.21 3.55
N ARG A 148 -22.75 3.50 4.46
CA ARG A 148 -22.56 3.33 5.90
C ARG A 148 -22.37 1.87 6.30
N ALA A 149 -23.17 0.97 5.74
CA ALA A 149 -23.05 -0.47 6.00
C ALA A 149 -21.67 -1.03 5.58
N SER A 150 -21.08 -0.50 4.50
CA SER A 150 -19.70 -0.87 4.11
C SER A 150 -18.66 -0.46 5.14
N TRP A 151 -18.80 0.70 5.79
CA TRP A 151 -17.91 1.09 6.88
C TRP A 151 -18.04 0.15 8.09
N GLU A 152 -19.28 -0.18 8.47
CA GLU A 152 -19.56 -1.10 9.57
C GLU A 152 -19.07 -2.53 9.28
N ALA A 153 -19.17 -3.01 8.04
CA ALA A 153 -18.65 -4.32 7.66
C ALA A 153 -17.13 -4.39 7.81
N VAL A 154 -16.42 -3.29 7.50
CA VAL A 154 -14.97 -3.24 7.62
C VAL A 154 -14.52 -3.09 9.07
N THR A 155 -15.18 -2.25 9.87
CA THR A 155 -14.81 -2.04 11.28
C THR A 155 -15.30 -3.18 12.19
N GLY A 156 -16.47 -3.74 11.90
CA GLY A 156 -17.08 -4.84 12.65
C GLY A 156 -16.55 -6.23 12.30
N SER A 157 -15.78 -6.38 11.21
CA SER A 157 -15.12 -7.65 10.87
C SER A 157 -13.84 -7.93 11.65
N VAL A 158 -13.49 -7.07 12.60
CA VAL A 158 -12.42 -7.33 13.55
C VAL A 158 -12.98 -7.44 14.97
N ASP A 159 -12.75 -8.60 15.59
CA ASP A 159 -13.16 -8.85 16.97
C ASP A 159 -12.56 -7.79 17.91
N GLY A 160 -13.34 -7.36 18.91
CA GLY A 160 -12.93 -6.33 19.88
C GLY A 160 -11.61 -6.66 20.58
N ALA A 161 -11.34 -7.96 20.81
CA ALA A 161 -10.09 -8.45 21.39
C ALA A 161 -8.87 -8.16 20.49
N GLU A 162 -8.99 -8.36 19.18
CA GLU A 162 -7.90 -8.08 18.23
C GLU A 162 -7.64 -6.56 18.13
N THR A 163 -8.70 -5.75 18.16
CA THR A 163 -8.58 -4.28 18.19
C THR A 163 -7.89 -3.80 19.46
N GLN A 164 -8.27 -4.34 20.63
CA GLN A 164 -7.60 -4.02 21.90
C GLN A 164 -6.13 -4.43 21.91
N LEU A 165 -5.79 -5.60 21.35
CA LEU A 165 -4.41 -6.05 21.21
C LEU A 165 -3.59 -5.09 20.33
N ARG A 166 -4.13 -4.65 19.19
CA ARG A 166 -3.48 -3.66 18.31
C ARG A 166 -3.27 -2.32 18.98
N GLN A 167 -4.26 -1.83 19.73
CA GLN A 167 -4.13 -0.58 20.49
C GLN A 167 -3.04 -0.68 21.55
N THR A 168 -3.03 -1.78 22.31
CA THR A 168 -2.00 -2.05 23.32
C THR A 168 -0.62 -2.10 22.69
N PHE A 169 -0.47 -2.80 21.57
CA PHE A 169 0.80 -2.86 20.83
C PHE A 169 1.27 -1.46 20.39
N ARG A 170 0.38 -0.62 19.85
CA ARG A 170 0.72 0.77 19.48
C ARG A 170 1.19 1.58 20.68
N GLN A 171 0.51 1.48 21.83
CA GLN A 171 0.90 2.17 23.06
C GLN A 171 2.30 1.72 23.53
N VAL A 172 2.57 0.42 23.49
CA VAL A 172 3.91 -0.14 23.80
C VAL A 172 4.95 0.41 22.84
N ALA A 173 4.67 0.47 21.53
CA ALA A 173 5.60 1.01 20.54
C ALA A 173 5.93 2.50 20.80
N VAL A 174 4.92 3.32 21.12
CA VAL A 174 5.13 4.74 21.47
C VAL A 174 5.98 4.87 22.74
N ALA A 175 5.67 4.09 23.78
CA ALA A 175 6.46 4.08 25.01
C ALA A 175 7.92 3.67 24.74
N MET A 176 8.15 2.70 23.87
CA MET A 176 9.49 2.30 23.45
C MET A 176 10.25 3.42 22.73
N THR A 177 9.58 4.16 21.83
CA THR A 177 10.19 5.34 21.19
C THR A 177 10.58 6.40 22.22
N GLN A 178 9.73 6.65 23.22
CA GLN A 178 10.03 7.60 24.30
C GLN A 178 11.22 7.16 25.15
N VAL A 179 11.29 5.88 25.54
CA VAL A 179 12.42 5.33 26.30
C VAL A 179 13.71 5.39 25.47
N ALA A 180 13.65 5.11 24.18
CA ALA A 180 14.82 5.19 23.31
C ALA A 180 15.33 6.63 23.10
N GLN A 181 14.43 7.61 23.03
CA GLN A 181 14.78 9.01 22.80
C GLN A 181 15.21 9.75 24.07
N ALA A 182 14.58 9.46 25.22
CA ALA A 182 14.73 10.25 26.44
C ALA A 182 15.14 9.43 27.68
N GLY A 183 15.24 8.10 27.57
CA GLY A 183 15.57 7.22 28.68
C GLY A 183 17.06 7.20 29.01
N SER A 184 17.36 7.10 30.31
CA SER A 184 18.71 6.76 30.79
C SER A 184 19.10 5.33 30.41
N ALA A 185 20.41 5.02 30.43
CA ALA A 185 20.92 3.68 30.14
C ALA A 185 20.26 2.59 31.01
N ALA A 186 19.97 2.90 32.29
CA ALA A 186 19.28 1.99 33.19
C ALA A 186 17.82 1.73 32.76
N GLN A 187 17.10 2.77 32.32
CA GLN A 187 15.72 2.65 31.84
C GLN A 187 15.64 1.87 30.52
N VAL A 188 16.60 2.07 29.61
CA VAL A 188 16.70 1.29 28.37
C VAL A 188 16.94 -0.19 28.67
N ALA A 189 17.85 -0.51 29.60
CA ALA A 189 18.12 -1.88 30.01
C ALA A 189 16.88 -2.55 30.63
N GLN A 190 16.16 -1.82 31.49
CA GLN A 190 14.93 -2.31 32.11
C GLN A 190 13.82 -2.58 31.07
N ALA A 191 13.64 -1.68 30.10
CA ALA A 191 12.67 -1.87 29.01
C ALA A 191 12.99 -3.12 28.15
N ALA A 192 14.28 -3.37 27.88
CA ALA A 192 14.71 -4.56 27.14
C ALA A 192 14.37 -5.86 27.88
N THR A 193 14.48 -5.88 29.22
CA THR A 193 14.05 -7.01 30.04
C THR A 193 12.55 -7.25 29.94
N VAL A 194 11.74 -6.20 30.09
CA VAL A 194 10.27 -6.30 29.99
C VAL A 194 9.84 -6.87 28.64
N LEU A 195 10.42 -6.39 27.53
CA LEU A 195 10.13 -6.92 26.19
C LEU A 195 10.57 -8.38 26.02
N THR A 196 11.69 -8.78 26.61
CA THR A 196 12.16 -10.17 26.58
C THR A 196 11.20 -11.10 27.28
N ASP A 197 10.69 -10.70 28.45
CA ASP A 197 9.73 -11.49 29.22
C ASP A 197 8.37 -11.54 28.53
N THR A 198 7.94 -10.42 27.93
CA THR A 198 6.71 -10.34 27.13
C THR A 198 6.80 -11.29 25.94
N ARG A 199 7.91 -11.27 25.18
CA ARG A 199 8.14 -12.19 24.07
C ARG A 199 8.02 -13.65 24.51
N ARG A 200 8.63 -14.02 25.64
CA ARG A 200 8.52 -15.37 26.20
C ARG A 200 7.10 -15.73 26.61
N ALA A 201 6.35 -14.78 27.18
CA ALA A 201 4.94 -14.99 27.53
C ALA A 201 4.06 -15.23 26.30
N LEU A 202 4.24 -14.43 25.23
CA LEU A 202 3.50 -14.60 23.98
C LEU A 202 3.76 -15.96 23.32
N TYR A 203 5.02 -16.43 23.30
CA TYR A 203 5.32 -17.77 22.77
C TYR A 203 4.72 -18.90 23.62
N ARG A 204 4.57 -18.72 24.94
CA ARG A 204 3.90 -19.72 25.79
C ARG A 204 2.41 -19.84 25.48
N ILE A 205 1.74 -18.76 25.11
CA ILE A 205 0.34 -18.80 24.67
C ILE A 205 0.22 -19.65 23.41
N LEU A 206 1.08 -19.38 22.40
CA LEU A 206 1.08 -20.13 21.15
C LEU A 206 1.41 -21.62 21.33
N ALA A 207 2.29 -21.95 22.28
CA ALA A 207 2.64 -23.34 22.58
C ALA A 207 1.54 -24.10 23.33
N ALA A 208 0.70 -23.41 24.12
CA ALA A 208 -0.39 -24.05 24.86
C ALA A 208 -1.55 -24.49 23.96
N ASP A 209 -1.76 -23.82 22.82
CA ASP A 209 -2.81 -24.17 21.85
C ASP A 209 -2.47 -25.43 21.03
N ASP A 210 -1.18 -25.80 20.93
CA ASP A 210 -0.72 -26.99 20.19
C ASP A 210 -0.93 -28.30 20.98
N ASP A 211 -1.08 -28.24 22.32
CA ASP A 211 -1.18 -29.42 23.18
C ASP A 211 -2.61 -30.00 23.30
N GLU A 212 -3.67 -29.23 22.97
CA GLU A 212 -5.07 -29.69 23.07
C GLU A 212 -5.58 -30.47 21.83
N THR A 213 -4.86 -30.48 20.71
CA THR A 213 -5.29 -31.19 19.48
C THR A 213 -4.74 -32.63 19.36
N GLY A 214 -4.05 -33.13 20.39
CA GLY A 214 -3.32 -34.40 20.37
C GLY A 214 -3.99 -35.63 21.02
N GLU A 215 -5.21 -35.53 21.57
CA GLU A 215 -5.87 -36.68 22.21
C GLU A 215 -7.14 -37.11 21.46
N GLY A 216 -6.97 -38.02 20.52
CA GLY A 216 -8.11 -38.65 19.85
C GLY A 216 -7.73 -39.64 18.77
N THR A 217 -6.99 -40.71 19.11
CA THR A 217 -7.12 -42.07 18.53
C THR A 217 -6.20 -43.01 19.32
N GLN A 218 -6.75 -43.67 20.34
CA GLN A 218 -6.23 -44.97 20.80
C GLN A 218 -7.11 -46.06 20.18
N ALA A 219 -6.47 -47.01 19.50
CA ALA A 219 -7.02 -48.31 19.15
C ALA A 219 -5.99 -49.37 19.55
#